data_AF-A0AAD3H7Q9-F1
#
_entry.id   AF-A0AAD3H7Q9-F1
#
_cell.length_a   1.000
_cell.length_b   1.000
_cell.length_c   1.000
_cell.angle_alpha   90.00
_cell.angle_beta   90.00
_cell.angle_gamma   90.00
#
_symmetry.space_group_name_H-M   'P 1'
#
loop_
_entity.id
_entity.type
_entity.pdbx_description
1 polymer ?
#
loop_
_entity_poly.entity_id
_entity_poly.type
_entity_poly.pdbx_seq_one_letter_code
_entity_poly.pdbx_strand_id
1 'polypeptide(L)'
;MDGLSARMMMQMLDDQVNMSCNIPTQLDVGKFVPEHLLLEWHRKMQIKMPQVFTPDDKMFGEHGRQHPYGTKLMTFFDDDPSKPMRCEVKGSKWNKEMYMGLPDNREPYYVVLINGEISQIPFTSAHEEGGWQVGWDRKGPVEQKDEEEDEFPRKCIMCSNPQCAKTNPKIRCLCKIAYYCSYGCRTDDMDEHAFYCRTAEDMRKITMRTYGSQRLDPSEIPLLVCVDCKICNKDARDRHPHCFKKCGHVYCHDCLESWYEIKEQGCPCCRAERSKLSPISKYEKDIYFLAHFCAAKANARPKGSIERRMLCDQALDYITKLIGRELNNFAKSEISLSMAKILNLHGREMHRTMSLVLARSEFSKGSYNEKIVLAETEGHNGNWQEALDIYNDINMNNLANTGPKQRETLMGISRCFYELGNYVNAIMVGLAASDMNPHFPGIHKYIALSQEAQGDLVSATNTMNRAVLYEAPWDDNNTIEIRKKFEELQAKKKSKVKKSIKEDSNKDKYVLCKSKLDSLAQSHGYEAIDTSSSTAPMASYRRGATRLNFWLTTGTVGSYLCHPKRGKTQLFRRDVTMTEAESIFENPRVHTGKGYQNRNQKNKRRCRYGNNCYRSNCYFDH
;
A
#
# COMPACT_ATOMS: atom_id res chain seq x y z
N MET A 1 10.48 -38.52 -27.97
CA MET A 1 10.75 -37.28 -27.24
C MET A 1 9.62 -37.02 -26.26
N ASP A 2 9.45 -37.80 -25.18
CA ASP A 2 8.36 -37.60 -24.19
C ASP A 2 8.72 -38.16 -22.80
N GLY A 3 9.84 -37.74 -22.24
CA GLY A 3 10.30 -38.22 -20.91
C GLY A 3 10.94 -37.17 -19.99
N LEU A 4 11.20 -35.96 -20.51
CA LEU A 4 11.89 -34.90 -19.77
C LEU A 4 10.95 -33.94 -19.03
N SER A 5 9.65 -33.92 -19.36
CA SER A 5 8.69 -32.96 -18.80
C SER A 5 8.22 -33.30 -17.38
N ALA A 6 7.91 -34.57 -17.10
CA ALA A 6 7.37 -34.99 -15.80
C ALA A 6 8.40 -34.91 -14.65
N ARG A 7 9.68 -35.16 -14.95
CA ARG A 7 10.76 -35.08 -13.94
C ARG A 7 11.07 -33.62 -13.56
N MET A 8 10.99 -32.70 -14.52
CA MET A 8 11.08 -31.26 -14.25
C MET A 8 9.89 -30.75 -13.42
N MET A 9 8.67 -31.22 -13.72
CA MET A 9 7.49 -30.84 -12.93
C MET A 9 7.51 -31.39 -11.49
N MET A 10 7.96 -32.63 -11.27
CA MET A 10 8.12 -33.15 -9.90
C MET A 10 9.23 -32.43 -9.13
N GLN A 11 10.35 -32.08 -9.79
CA GLN A 11 11.40 -31.27 -9.17
C GLN A 11 10.85 -29.88 -8.77
N MET A 12 10.04 -29.25 -9.63
CA MET A 12 9.39 -27.96 -9.32
C MET A 12 8.36 -28.05 -8.20
N LEU A 13 7.67 -29.18 -8.04
CA LEU A 13 6.70 -29.39 -6.96
C LEU A 13 7.40 -29.69 -5.61
N ASP A 14 8.49 -30.46 -5.61
CA ASP A 14 9.33 -30.66 -4.41
C ASP A 14 10.05 -29.36 -4.00
N ASP A 15 10.43 -28.52 -4.96
CA ASP A 15 10.97 -27.18 -4.68
C ASP A 15 9.90 -26.20 -4.17
N GLN A 16 8.64 -26.32 -4.61
CA GLN A 16 7.51 -25.55 -4.06
C GLN A 16 7.12 -25.95 -2.63
N VAL A 17 7.26 -27.22 -2.26
CA VAL A 17 7.01 -27.67 -0.86
C VAL A 17 8.15 -27.22 0.08
N ASN A 18 9.37 -27.05 -0.44
CA ASN A 18 10.50 -26.46 0.28
C ASN A 18 10.53 -24.91 0.26
N MET A 19 9.58 -24.23 -0.39
CA MET A 19 9.43 -22.75 -0.28
C MET A 19 9.06 -22.27 1.14
N SER A 20 8.74 -23.18 2.06
CA SER A 20 8.60 -22.89 3.48
C SER A 20 9.93 -22.58 4.22
N CYS A 21 11.09 -22.71 3.55
CA CYS A 21 12.41 -22.61 4.19
C CYS A 21 12.92 -21.18 4.50
N ASN A 22 12.21 -20.14 4.07
CA ASN A 22 12.63 -18.75 4.27
C ASN A 22 12.27 -18.18 5.65
N ILE A 23 11.41 -18.85 6.42
CA ILE A 23 11.07 -18.42 7.79
C ILE A 23 12.10 -19.04 8.76
N PRO A 24 12.76 -18.25 9.61
CA PRO A 24 13.68 -18.77 10.61
C PRO A 24 12.91 -19.60 11.67
N THR A 25 13.51 -20.70 12.09
CA THR A 25 12.94 -21.65 13.05
C THR A 25 13.79 -21.74 14.32
N GLN A 26 13.26 -22.38 15.37
CA GLN A 26 14.04 -22.68 16.59
C GLN A 26 15.29 -23.53 16.31
N LEU A 27 15.31 -24.30 15.22
CA LEU A 27 16.47 -25.10 14.82
C LEU A 27 17.63 -24.26 14.28
N ASP A 28 17.39 -23.00 13.94
CA ASP A 28 18.39 -22.07 13.42
C ASP A 28 19.09 -21.29 14.55
N VAL A 29 18.53 -21.30 15.76
CA VAL A 29 19.11 -20.67 16.95
C VAL A 29 20.41 -21.38 17.34
N GLY A 30 21.46 -20.61 17.57
CA GLY A 30 22.81 -21.08 17.91
C GLY A 30 23.63 -21.58 16.72
N LYS A 31 23.05 -21.66 15.52
CA LYS A 31 23.78 -22.01 14.29
C LYS A 31 24.27 -20.75 13.61
N PHE A 32 25.51 -20.80 13.12
CA PHE A 32 26.12 -19.68 12.41
C PHE A 32 26.70 -20.15 11.08
N VAL A 33 26.54 -19.33 10.04
CA VAL A 33 27.21 -19.51 8.76
C VAL A 33 28.71 -19.32 8.98
N PRO A 34 29.56 -20.26 8.54
CA PRO A 34 31.00 -20.11 8.65
C PRO A 34 31.51 -18.82 8.00
N GLU A 35 32.37 -18.08 8.71
CA GLU A 35 32.89 -16.77 8.31
C GLU A 35 33.59 -16.79 6.94
N HIS A 36 34.31 -17.87 6.62
CA HIS A 36 34.97 -18.01 5.31
C HIS A 36 33.97 -18.07 4.14
N LEU A 37 32.78 -18.65 4.34
CA LEU A 37 31.74 -18.72 3.30
C LEU A 37 31.04 -17.36 3.14
N LEU A 38 30.89 -16.61 4.24
CA LEU A 38 30.41 -15.24 4.21
C LEU A 38 31.35 -14.36 3.39
N LEU A 39 32.65 -14.40 3.66
CA LEU A 39 33.67 -13.66 2.91
C LEU A 39 33.71 -14.07 1.43
N GLU A 40 33.55 -15.35 1.12
CA GLU A 40 33.47 -15.83 -0.26
C GLU A 40 32.23 -15.28 -0.99
N TRP A 41 31.06 -15.31 -0.33
CA TRP A 41 29.83 -14.72 -0.85
C TRP A 41 30.00 -13.22 -1.13
N HIS A 42 30.59 -12.47 -0.20
CA HIS A 42 30.80 -11.03 -0.37
C HIS A 42 31.69 -10.72 -1.58
N ARG A 43 32.79 -11.45 -1.76
CA ARG A 43 33.65 -11.31 -2.95
C ARG A 43 32.88 -11.60 -4.25
N LYS A 44 32.02 -12.63 -4.25
CA LYS A 44 31.16 -12.93 -5.41
C LYS A 44 30.19 -11.79 -5.69
N MET A 45 29.63 -11.16 -4.65
CA MET A 45 28.73 -10.01 -4.82
C MET A 45 29.46 -8.75 -5.32
N GLN A 46 30.69 -8.49 -4.86
CA GLN A 46 31.53 -7.39 -5.39
C GLN A 46 31.80 -7.55 -6.90
N ILE A 47 31.99 -8.77 -7.39
CA ILE A 47 32.18 -9.05 -8.82
C ILE A 47 30.86 -8.91 -9.59
N LYS A 48 29.77 -9.46 -9.03
CA LYS A 48 28.46 -9.53 -9.70
C LYS A 48 27.75 -8.18 -9.73
N MET A 49 27.88 -7.38 -8.68
CA MET A 49 27.16 -6.13 -8.44
C MET A 49 28.09 -5.05 -7.86
N PRO A 50 29.12 -4.63 -8.61
CA PRO A 50 30.13 -3.68 -8.12
C PRO A 50 29.57 -2.29 -7.77
N GLN A 51 28.39 -1.94 -8.28
CA GLN A 51 27.68 -0.71 -7.96
C GLN A 51 27.02 -0.71 -6.58
N VAL A 52 26.77 -1.91 -6.02
CA VAL A 52 26.19 -2.09 -4.68
C VAL A 52 27.29 -2.44 -3.69
N PHE A 53 28.13 -3.43 -4.04
CA PHE A 53 29.23 -3.93 -3.21
C PHE A 53 30.54 -3.41 -3.79
N THR A 54 30.96 -2.23 -3.32
CA THR A 54 32.19 -1.61 -3.81
C THR A 54 33.43 -2.41 -3.37
N PRO A 55 34.58 -2.30 -4.05
CA PRO A 55 35.82 -2.96 -3.63
C PRO A 55 36.26 -2.62 -2.19
N ASP A 56 35.90 -1.42 -1.71
CA ASP A 56 36.23 -0.91 -0.38
C ASP A 56 35.17 -1.28 0.68
N ASP A 57 34.05 -1.90 0.27
CA ASP A 57 32.99 -2.34 1.17
C ASP A 57 33.50 -3.45 2.11
N LYS A 58 33.13 -3.33 3.39
CA LYS A 58 33.53 -4.26 4.45
C LYS A 58 32.30 -5.04 4.90
N MET A 59 32.27 -6.33 4.58
CA MET A 59 31.18 -7.23 4.96
C MET A 59 30.76 -7.16 6.44
N PHE A 60 31.71 -6.93 7.35
CA PHE A 60 31.49 -6.89 8.80
C PHE A 60 31.52 -5.48 9.39
N GLY A 61 31.46 -4.44 8.54
CA GLY A 61 31.64 -3.05 8.94
C GLY A 61 32.98 -2.85 9.67
N GLU A 62 32.96 -2.10 10.76
CA GLU A 62 34.14 -1.87 11.61
C GLU A 62 34.52 -3.10 12.45
N HIS A 63 33.60 -4.03 12.69
CA HIS A 63 33.77 -5.08 13.69
C HIS A 63 34.61 -6.26 13.22
N GLY A 64 35.04 -6.29 11.95
CA GLY A 64 36.00 -7.26 11.41
C GLY A 64 35.54 -8.72 11.40
N ARG A 65 34.38 -9.03 11.99
CA ARG A 65 33.77 -10.36 12.10
C ARG A 65 32.25 -10.24 12.29
N GLN A 66 31.56 -11.37 12.12
CA GLN A 66 30.15 -11.53 12.44
C GLN A 66 29.81 -11.16 13.90
N HIS A 67 28.61 -10.62 14.13
CA HIS A 67 28.06 -10.41 15.47
C HIS A 67 27.87 -11.73 16.24
N PRO A 68 28.41 -11.87 17.46
CA PRO A 68 28.25 -13.09 18.26
C PRO A 68 26.81 -13.30 18.74
N TYR A 69 26.51 -14.53 19.16
CA TYR A 69 25.25 -14.87 19.82
C TYR A 69 24.99 -13.94 21.02
N GLY A 70 23.78 -13.42 21.12
CA GLY A 70 23.34 -12.50 22.17
C GLY A 70 23.67 -11.03 21.90
N THR A 71 24.29 -10.70 20.76
CA THR A 71 24.54 -9.30 20.38
C THR A 71 23.22 -8.55 20.28
N LYS A 72 23.10 -7.45 21.02
CA LYS A 72 21.94 -6.56 20.98
C LYS A 72 22.14 -5.56 19.84
N LEU A 73 21.17 -5.50 18.94
CA LEU A 73 21.17 -4.60 17.80
C LEU A 73 19.96 -3.67 17.90
N MET A 74 20.15 -2.42 17.49
CA MET A 74 19.11 -1.40 17.49
C MET A 74 19.15 -0.58 16.20
N THR A 75 17.98 -0.25 15.68
CA THR A 75 17.78 0.74 14.61
C THR A 75 16.56 1.60 14.94
N PHE A 76 16.16 2.51 14.06
CA PHE A 76 14.95 3.32 14.19
C PHE A 76 13.98 3.00 13.04
N PHE A 77 12.69 3.22 13.25
CA PHE A 77 11.70 3.03 12.20
C PHE A 77 11.80 4.14 11.14
N ASP A 78 11.65 3.78 9.85
CA ASP A 78 11.66 4.73 8.73
C ASP A 78 10.56 5.80 8.87
N ASP A 79 9.38 5.39 9.35
CA ASP A 79 8.20 6.24 9.52
C ASP A 79 8.20 7.03 10.83
N ASP A 80 8.94 6.55 11.83
CA ASP A 80 9.11 7.22 13.12
C ASP A 80 10.56 7.09 13.64
N PRO A 81 11.42 8.07 13.31
CA PRO A 81 12.81 8.10 13.77
C PRO A 81 12.96 8.18 15.29
N SER A 82 11.89 8.48 16.03
CA SER A 82 11.91 8.52 17.50
C SER A 82 11.69 7.15 18.13
N LYS A 83 11.19 6.18 17.36
CA LYS A 83 10.85 4.84 17.84
C LYS A 83 12.00 3.87 17.55
N PRO A 84 12.68 3.34 18.58
CA PRO A 84 13.73 2.36 18.37
C PRO A 84 13.15 0.98 18.07
N MET A 85 13.71 0.29 17.08
CA MET A 85 13.51 -1.12 16.82
C MET A 85 14.69 -1.92 17.40
N ARG A 86 14.38 -2.96 18.15
CA ARG A 86 15.33 -3.65 19.03
C ARG A 86 15.35 -5.15 18.73
N CYS A 87 16.53 -5.73 18.52
CA CYS A 87 16.67 -7.16 18.33
C CYS A 87 17.91 -7.77 19.02
N GLU A 88 17.90 -9.08 19.21
CA GLU A 88 19.04 -9.83 19.74
C GLU A 88 19.46 -10.93 18.76
N VAL A 89 20.75 -10.99 18.39
CA VAL A 89 21.29 -12.00 17.48
C VAL A 89 21.22 -13.38 18.13
N LYS A 90 20.57 -14.33 17.45
CA LYS A 90 20.41 -15.72 17.87
C LYS A 90 21.11 -16.73 16.96
N GLY A 91 21.51 -16.34 15.76
CA GLY A 91 22.20 -17.22 14.81
C GLY A 91 22.40 -16.55 13.44
N SER A 92 22.81 -17.32 12.45
CA SER A 92 22.75 -16.94 11.04
C SER A 92 22.49 -18.15 10.14
N LYS A 93 21.82 -17.90 9.02
CA LYS A 93 21.46 -18.92 8.04
C LYS A 93 21.63 -18.39 6.62
N TRP A 94 21.68 -19.32 5.67
CA TRP A 94 21.50 -19.01 4.26
C TRP A 94 20.01 -18.92 3.96
N ASN A 95 19.58 -17.83 3.36
CA ASN A 95 18.25 -17.67 2.79
C ASN A 95 18.34 -17.89 1.28
N LYS A 96 17.43 -18.68 0.70
CA LYS A 96 17.40 -18.85 -0.76
C LYS A 96 16.68 -17.65 -1.37
N GLU A 97 17.40 -16.88 -2.17
CA GLU A 97 16.81 -15.75 -2.89
C GLU A 97 15.95 -16.31 -4.02
N MET A 98 14.64 -16.01 -4.01
CA MET A 98 13.72 -16.47 -5.05
C MET A 98 13.85 -15.63 -6.34
N TYR A 99 14.67 -14.58 -6.31
CA TYR A 99 14.79 -13.61 -7.38
C TYR A 99 15.76 -14.09 -8.48
N MET A 100 15.23 -14.19 -9.70
CA MET A 100 15.93 -14.32 -10.99
C MET A 100 16.28 -15.72 -11.54
N GLY A 101 15.77 -16.81 -10.97
CA GLY A 101 15.94 -18.14 -11.61
C GLY A 101 17.40 -18.58 -11.80
N LEU A 102 18.33 -17.93 -11.10
CA LEU A 102 19.73 -18.31 -11.08
C LEU A 102 19.90 -19.43 -10.05
N PRO A 103 20.41 -20.61 -10.45
CA PRO A 103 20.72 -21.67 -9.50
C PRO A 103 21.74 -21.15 -8.46
N ASP A 104 21.48 -21.45 -7.18
CA ASP A 104 22.34 -21.17 -6.02
C ASP A 104 22.50 -19.72 -5.52
N ASN A 105 21.58 -18.81 -5.83
CA ASN A 105 21.60 -17.49 -5.19
C ASN A 105 21.10 -17.59 -3.73
N ARG A 106 22.03 -17.73 -2.78
CA ARG A 106 21.74 -17.67 -1.35
C ARG A 106 22.33 -16.40 -0.76
N GLU A 107 21.57 -15.72 0.09
CA GLU A 107 22.01 -14.54 0.83
C GLU A 107 22.09 -14.88 2.32
N PRO A 108 23.12 -14.41 3.04
CA PRO A 108 23.21 -14.64 4.47
C PRO A 108 22.22 -13.74 5.22
N TYR A 109 21.60 -14.28 6.26
CA TYR A 109 20.72 -13.55 7.17
C TYR A 109 21.11 -13.85 8.61
N TYR A 110 20.97 -12.86 9.49
CA TYR A 110 20.97 -13.11 10.93
C TYR A 110 19.60 -13.63 11.35
N VAL A 111 19.60 -14.65 12.20
CA VAL A 111 18.42 -15.05 12.97
C VAL A 111 18.42 -14.20 14.23
N VAL A 112 17.34 -13.47 14.47
CA VAL A 112 17.24 -12.50 15.57
C VAL A 112 15.97 -12.72 16.38
N LEU A 113 15.98 -12.24 17.61
CA LEU A 113 14.79 -12.17 18.47
C LEU A 113 14.30 -10.71 18.50
N ILE A 114 13.13 -10.45 17.93
CA ILE A 114 12.45 -9.14 17.95
C ILE A 114 11.19 -9.29 18.79
N ASN A 115 11.05 -8.53 19.87
CA ASN A 115 9.89 -8.58 20.76
C ASN A 115 9.53 -10.00 21.27
N GLY A 116 10.53 -10.87 21.44
CA GLY A 116 10.34 -12.25 21.90
C GLY A 116 9.98 -13.25 20.79
N GLU A 117 9.84 -12.80 19.55
CA GLU A 117 9.57 -13.65 18.39
C GLU A 117 10.84 -13.83 17.53
N ILE A 118 11.01 -15.05 16.99
CA ILE A 118 12.12 -15.32 16.06
C ILE A 118 11.81 -14.65 14.74
N SER A 119 12.76 -13.84 14.28
CA SER A 119 12.75 -13.15 13.00
C SER A 119 14.13 -13.24 12.35
N GLN A 120 14.32 -12.56 11.23
CA GLN A 120 15.60 -12.47 10.56
C GLN A 120 15.83 -11.06 10.01
N ILE A 121 17.09 -10.67 9.91
CA ILE A 121 17.51 -9.43 9.25
C ILE A 121 18.59 -9.75 8.23
N PRO A 122 18.63 -9.05 7.07
CA PRO A 122 19.70 -9.21 6.10
C PRO A 122 21.06 -8.98 6.76
N PHE A 123 22.06 -9.76 6.36
CA PHE A 123 23.40 -9.65 6.93
C PHE A 123 24.01 -8.26 6.66
N THR A 124 23.80 -7.73 5.47
CA THR A 124 24.27 -6.40 5.03
C THR A 124 23.68 -5.27 5.86
N SER A 125 22.37 -5.28 6.12
CA SER A 125 21.71 -4.26 6.95
C SER A 125 22.24 -4.22 8.39
N ALA A 126 22.79 -5.32 8.89
CA ALA A 126 23.39 -5.34 10.22
C ALA A 126 24.78 -4.68 10.28
N HIS A 127 25.40 -4.43 9.12
CA HIS A 127 26.77 -3.94 9.00
C HIS A 127 26.91 -2.63 8.20
N GLU A 128 25.84 -2.13 7.58
CA GLU A 128 25.85 -0.88 6.82
C GLU A 128 25.93 0.38 7.72
N GLU A 129 26.54 1.44 7.20
CA GLU A 129 26.64 2.74 7.86
C GLU A 129 25.26 3.40 7.93
N GLY A 130 24.63 3.34 9.10
CA GLY A 130 23.25 3.82 9.33
C GLY A 130 22.20 2.71 9.52
N GLY A 131 22.59 1.44 9.30
CA GLY A 131 21.75 0.28 9.56
C GLY A 131 21.69 -0.09 11.04
N TRP A 132 21.57 -1.37 11.35
CA TRP A 132 21.51 -1.83 12.74
C TRP A 132 22.82 -1.56 13.48
N GLN A 133 22.71 -1.05 14.69
CA GLN A 133 23.84 -0.63 15.52
C GLN A 133 23.94 -1.51 16.76
N VAL A 134 25.16 -1.80 17.21
CA VAL A 134 25.40 -2.60 18.41
C VAL A 134 25.08 -1.80 19.68
N GLY A 135 24.25 -2.39 20.56
CA GLY A 135 23.91 -1.85 21.89
C GLY A 135 22.47 -1.33 22.02
N TRP A 136 22.01 -1.17 23.27
CA TRP A 136 20.69 -0.59 23.58
C TRP A 136 20.71 0.92 23.82
N ASP A 137 21.88 1.49 24.12
CA ASP A 137 21.99 2.80 24.76
C ASP A 137 22.40 3.91 23.79
N ARG A 138 22.11 3.75 22.49
CA ARG A 138 22.35 4.84 21.54
C ARG A 138 21.33 5.95 21.80
N LYS A 139 21.83 7.15 22.10
CA LYS A 139 21.01 8.36 22.06
C LYS A 139 20.47 8.48 20.63
N GLY A 140 19.17 8.73 20.48
CA GLY A 140 18.56 9.02 19.18
C GLY A 140 19.32 10.14 18.45
N PRO A 141 19.11 10.32 17.14
CA PRO A 141 19.77 11.36 16.37
C PRO A 141 19.70 12.69 17.15
N VAL A 142 20.87 13.17 17.59
CA VAL A 142 20.98 14.38 18.40
C VAL A 142 20.55 15.54 17.49
N GLU A 143 19.52 16.29 17.90
CA GLU A 143 19.21 17.58 17.29
C GLU A 143 20.49 18.43 17.33
N GLN A 144 21.14 18.61 16.17
CA GLN A 144 22.26 19.52 16.04
C GLN A 144 21.74 20.93 16.35
N LYS A 145 22.13 21.45 17.52
CA LYS A 145 22.00 22.88 17.84
C LYS A 145 23.21 23.60 17.26
N ASP A 146 22.96 24.40 16.24
CA ASP A 146 23.92 25.36 15.70
C ASP A 146 24.10 26.49 16.72
N GLU A 147 25.11 26.38 17.59
CA GLU A 147 25.56 27.46 18.47
C GLU A 147 27.04 27.77 18.20
N GLU A 148 27.33 28.49 17.11
CA GLU A 148 28.54 29.33 17.03
C GLU A 148 28.41 30.36 15.90
N GLU A 149 28.85 31.60 16.19
CA GLU A 149 28.98 32.80 15.32
C GLU A 149 27.98 33.95 15.59
N ASP A 150 28.29 34.78 16.61
CA ASP A 150 27.72 36.13 16.75
C ASP A 150 28.86 37.17 16.79
N GLU A 151 29.81 37.01 15.86
CA GLU A 151 30.92 37.94 15.69
C GLU A 151 31.10 38.33 14.21
N PHE A 152 30.04 38.77 13.52
CA PHE A 152 30.06 39.81 12.45
C PHE A 152 28.63 40.12 11.90
N PRO A 153 28.31 41.35 11.40
CA PRO A 153 29.01 42.62 11.50
C PRO A 153 28.15 43.71 12.16
N ARG A 154 28.64 44.32 13.24
CA ARG A 154 28.16 45.66 13.68
C ARG A 154 28.38 46.75 12.62
N LYS A 155 29.15 46.45 11.55
CA LYS A 155 29.43 47.36 10.42
C LYS A 155 28.16 47.81 9.67
N CYS A 156 27.08 47.04 9.75
CA CYS A 156 25.81 47.37 9.08
C CYS A 156 24.79 48.06 10.02
N ILE A 157 25.11 48.18 11.32
CA ILE A 157 24.18 48.77 12.29
C ILE A 157 24.30 50.29 12.22
N MET A 158 23.16 50.97 12.15
CA MET A 158 23.09 52.44 12.14
C MET A 158 23.06 52.99 13.57
N CYS A 159 23.59 54.20 13.76
CA CYS A 159 23.45 54.94 15.00
C CYS A 159 21.95 55.17 15.31
N SER A 160 21.53 54.91 16.55
CA SER A 160 20.14 54.99 16.98
C SER A 160 19.62 56.41 17.14
N ASN A 161 20.52 57.41 17.25
CA ASN A 161 20.12 58.81 17.18
C ASN A 161 19.60 59.11 15.76
N PRO A 162 18.33 59.53 15.60
CA PRO A 162 17.68 59.70 14.31
C PRO A 162 18.31 60.81 13.45
N GLN A 163 19.02 61.75 14.07
CA GLN A 163 19.76 62.82 13.38
C GLN A 163 21.17 62.39 12.94
N CYS A 164 21.58 61.15 13.26
CA CYS A 164 22.90 60.64 12.92
C CYS A 164 22.85 59.46 11.95
N ALA A 165 23.21 59.69 10.69
CA ALA A 165 23.26 58.66 9.65
C ALA A 165 24.53 57.79 9.67
N LYS A 166 25.38 57.90 10.70
CA LYS A 166 26.64 57.14 10.77
C LYS A 166 26.36 55.68 11.11
N THR A 167 27.02 54.76 10.40
CA THR A 167 27.00 53.33 10.69
C THR A 167 28.15 52.92 11.60
N ASN A 168 28.15 51.67 12.05
CA ASN A 168 29.16 51.09 12.94
C ASN A 168 29.29 51.81 14.31
N PRO A 169 28.19 51.91 15.08
CA PRO A 169 28.19 52.58 16.37
C PRO A 169 29.09 51.88 17.39
N LYS A 170 29.96 52.66 18.05
CA LYS A 170 30.95 52.16 19.02
C LYS A 170 30.43 52.06 20.45
N ILE A 171 29.37 52.80 20.77
CA ILE A 171 28.84 52.92 22.13
C ILE A 171 27.49 52.23 22.17
N ARG A 172 27.29 51.34 23.13
CA ARG A 172 26.01 50.66 23.34
C ARG A 172 25.34 51.22 24.58
N CYS A 173 24.04 51.50 24.50
CA CYS A 173 23.26 51.88 25.67
C CYS A 173 23.16 50.71 26.66
N LEU A 174 22.94 51.01 27.95
CA LEU A 174 22.80 49.98 28.99
C LEU A 174 21.60 49.05 28.77
N CYS A 175 20.56 49.52 28.05
CA CYS A 175 19.42 48.70 27.62
C CYS A 175 19.79 47.63 26.58
N LYS A 176 21.01 47.70 26.00
CA LYS A 176 21.55 46.83 24.95
C LYS A 176 20.81 46.87 23.60
N ILE A 177 19.77 47.67 23.46
CA ILE A 177 18.96 47.78 22.23
C ILE A 177 19.42 48.95 21.35
N ALA A 178 19.76 50.09 21.95
CA ALA A 178 20.25 51.27 21.22
C ALA A 178 21.79 51.29 21.13
N TYR A 179 22.28 51.75 19.99
CA TYR A 179 23.70 51.87 19.68
C TYR A 179 24.01 53.25 19.12
N TYR A 180 25.04 53.91 19.62
CA TYR A 180 25.42 55.27 19.27
C TYR A 180 26.85 55.34 18.75
N CYS A 181 27.08 56.17 17.73
CA CYS A 181 28.44 56.35 17.20
C CYS A 181 29.32 57.22 18.12
N SER A 182 28.72 58.09 18.95
CA SER A 182 29.42 58.96 19.91
C SER A 182 28.56 59.20 21.16
N TYR A 183 29.18 59.68 22.24
CA TYR A 183 28.44 60.06 23.45
C TYR A 183 27.51 61.25 23.22
N GLY A 184 27.87 62.19 22.33
CA GLY A 184 26.99 63.28 21.92
C GLY A 184 25.69 62.75 21.32
N CYS A 185 25.76 61.87 20.32
CA CYS A 185 24.57 61.27 19.74
C CYS A 185 23.72 60.50 20.75
N ARG A 186 24.37 59.86 21.75
CA ARG A 186 23.64 59.22 22.83
C ARG A 186 22.90 60.22 23.70
N THR A 187 23.55 61.31 24.11
CA THR A 187 22.94 62.35 24.96
C THR A 187 21.81 63.06 24.23
N ASP A 188 22.02 63.43 22.97
CA ASP A 188 21.02 64.12 22.14
C ASP A 188 19.76 63.27 21.93
N ASP A 189 19.91 61.94 21.82
CA ASP A 189 18.80 61.00 21.71
C ASP A 189 18.23 60.59 23.08
N MET A 190 18.90 60.94 24.19
CA MET A 190 18.57 60.37 25.50
C MET A 190 17.23 60.84 26.03
N ASP A 191 16.77 62.06 25.72
CA ASP A 191 15.47 62.54 26.19
C ASP A 191 14.31 61.75 25.57
N GLU A 192 14.43 61.37 24.29
CA GLU A 192 13.47 60.48 23.64
C GLU A 192 13.71 59.02 24.05
N HIS A 193 14.95 58.56 24.04
CA HIS A 193 15.32 57.19 24.36
C HIS A 193 15.02 56.82 25.82
N ALA A 194 15.18 57.75 26.77
CA ALA A 194 14.96 57.52 28.20
C ALA A 194 13.54 57.02 28.48
N PHE A 195 12.55 57.44 27.68
CA PHE A 195 11.17 56.98 27.81
C PHE A 195 11.04 55.45 27.65
N TYR A 196 11.91 54.83 26.85
CA TYR A 196 11.93 53.39 26.59
C TYR A 196 13.26 52.69 26.94
N CYS A 197 14.22 53.42 27.52
CA CYS A 197 15.51 52.90 27.98
C CYS A 197 15.34 52.17 29.30
N ARG A 198 15.17 50.85 29.23
CA ARG A 198 15.00 49.98 30.40
C ARG A 198 16.15 48.98 30.51
N THR A 199 16.45 48.52 31.73
CA THR A 199 17.49 47.51 31.93
C THR A 199 17.14 46.22 31.20
N ALA A 200 18.14 45.39 30.87
CA ALA A 200 17.87 44.09 30.24
C ALA A 200 16.95 43.20 31.10
N GLU A 201 16.97 43.35 32.42
CA GLU A 201 16.08 42.68 33.38
C GLU A 201 14.62 43.16 33.25
N ASP A 202 14.40 44.48 33.14
CA ASP A 202 13.07 45.07 32.96
C ASP A 202 12.51 44.76 31.57
N MET A 203 13.37 44.77 30.55
CA MET A 203 13.01 44.30 29.23
C MET A 203 12.72 42.81 29.23
N ARG A 204 13.42 41.97 30.03
CA ARG A 204 13.06 40.55 30.22
C ARG A 204 11.72 40.38 30.93
N LYS A 205 11.40 41.19 31.95
CA LYS A 205 10.10 41.14 32.65
C LYS A 205 8.94 41.62 31.75
N ILE A 206 9.19 42.65 30.94
CA ILE A 206 8.26 43.09 29.89
C ILE A 206 8.16 42.03 28.79
N THR A 207 9.27 41.42 28.37
CA THR A 207 9.33 40.33 27.38
C THR A 207 8.60 39.08 27.88
N MET A 208 8.74 38.67 29.14
CA MET A 208 7.93 37.58 29.70
C MET A 208 6.44 37.94 29.79
N ARG A 209 6.09 39.23 30.00
CA ARG A 209 4.70 39.74 29.91
C ARG A 209 4.20 39.97 28.46
N THR A 210 5.10 40.02 27.46
CA THR A 210 4.80 40.40 26.07
C THR A 210 4.93 39.23 25.08
N TYR A 211 5.66 38.17 25.45
CA TYR A 211 5.78 36.91 24.70
C TYR A 211 4.96 35.77 25.31
N GLY A 212 4.27 36.00 26.43
CA GLY A 212 3.11 35.20 26.82
C GLY A 212 1.88 35.72 26.10
N SER A 213 1.26 34.90 25.26
CA SER A 213 -0.03 35.23 24.67
C SER A 213 -1.04 35.50 25.79
N GLN A 214 -1.51 36.73 25.96
CA GLN A 214 -2.50 37.03 26.98
C GLN A 214 -3.89 36.65 26.50
N ARG A 215 -4.56 35.83 27.31
CA ARG A 215 -6.00 35.57 27.26
C ARG A 215 -6.69 36.90 27.56
N LEU A 216 -7.50 37.40 26.64
CA LEU A 216 -8.29 38.60 26.89
C LEU A 216 -9.61 38.19 27.56
N ASP A 217 -10.05 38.96 28.56
CA ASP A 217 -11.41 38.87 29.07
C ASP A 217 -12.37 39.36 27.97
N PRO A 218 -13.47 38.64 27.68
CA PRO A 218 -14.43 39.03 26.63
C PRO A 218 -14.95 40.47 26.75
N SER A 219 -14.89 41.06 27.94
CA SER A 219 -15.32 42.44 28.24
C SER A 219 -14.33 43.53 27.80
N GLU A 220 -13.07 43.20 27.50
CA GLU A 220 -12.01 44.18 27.15
C GLU A 220 -11.81 44.38 25.64
N ILE A 221 -12.65 43.76 24.80
CA ILE A 221 -12.52 43.82 23.34
C ILE A 221 -13.28 45.06 22.80
N PRO A 222 -12.60 46.06 22.20
CA PRO A 222 -13.26 47.25 21.69
C PRO A 222 -14.31 46.91 20.62
N LEU A 223 -15.49 47.56 20.73
CA LEU A 223 -16.72 47.29 19.96
C LEU A 223 -16.66 47.52 18.44
N LEU A 224 -15.49 47.71 17.83
CA LEU A 224 -15.38 47.90 16.39
C LEU A 224 -14.26 47.04 15.77
N VAL A 225 -14.66 46.30 14.74
CA VAL A 225 -13.88 45.53 13.75
C VAL A 225 -13.67 44.03 14.07
N CYS A 226 -14.48 43.20 13.39
CA CYS A 226 -14.37 41.76 13.09
C CYS A 226 -13.46 40.91 14.02
N VAL A 227 -14.08 40.29 15.02
CA VAL A 227 -13.46 39.44 16.06
C VAL A 227 -13.33 37.97 15.62
N ASP A 228 -13.50 37.68 14.33
CA ASP A 228 -13.44 36.31 13.84
C ASP A 228 -12.00 35.79 13.87
N CYS A 229 -11.81 34.61 14.46
CA CYS A 229 -10.55 33.88 14.45
C CYS A 229 -10.06 33.73 13.00
N LYS A 230 -8.85 34.20 12.67
CA LYS A 230 -8.35 34.17 11.28
C LYS A 230 -8.07 32.76 10.74
N ILE A 231 -8.09 31.74 11.59
CA ILE A 231 -7.99 30.33 11.21
C ILE A 231 -9.39 29.73 11.00
N CYS A 232 -10.23 29.65 12.04
CA CYS A 232 -11.53 28.99 11.95
C CYS A 232 -12.70 29.89 11.52
N ASN A 233 -12.50 31.19 11.31
CA ASN A 233 -13.51 32.26 11.11
C ASN A 233 -14.80 32.11 11.94
N LYS A 234 -14.71 31.54 13.15
CA LYS A 234 -15.77 31.66 14.15
C LYS A 234 -15.46 32.87 15.01
N ASP A 235 -16.47 33.45 15.64
CA ASP A 235 -16.26 34.52 16.61
C ASP A 235 -15.28 34.02 17.67
N ALA A 236 -14.11 34.65 17.75
CA ALA A 236 -13.06 34.21 18.64
C ALA A 236 -13.44 34.43 20.12
N ARG A 237 -14.44 35.28 20.40
CA ARG A 237 -14.96 35.55 21.75
C ARG A 237 -15.51 34.31 22.43
N ASP A 238 -16.16 33.43 21.67
CA ASP A 238 -16.76 32.20 22.21
C ASP A 238 -15.71 31.13 22.58
N ARG A 239 -14.45 31.33 22.19
CA ARG A 239 -13.39 30.31 22.26
C ARG A 239 -12.03 30.88 22.67
N HIS A 240 -12.03 31.78 23.64
CA HIS A 240 -10.82 32.39 24.23
C HIS A 240 -9.92 33.05 23.18
N PRO A 241 -10.19 34.30 22.80
CA PRO A 241 -9.47 34.97 21.72
C PRO A 241 -8.04 35.31 22.13
N HIS A 242 -7.10 35.04 21.23
CA HIS A 242 -5.70 35.41 21.26
C HIS A 242 -5.40 36.41 20.15
N CYS A 243 -5.05 37.65 20.54
CA CYS A 243 -4.69 38.71 19.61
C CYS A 243 -3.18 38.98 19.63
N PHE A 244 -2.54 38.96 18.46
CA PHE A 244 -1.14 39.33 18.33
C PHE A 244 -1.00 40.85 18.27
N LYS A 245 -0.54 41.46 19.37
CA LYS A 245 -0.45 42.92 19.55
C LYS A 245 0.30 43.65 18.43
N LYS A 246 1.29 43.02 17.77
CA LYS A 246 2.08 43.66 16.70
C LYS A 246 1.35 43.79 15.36
N CYS A 247 0.41 42.90 15.07
CA CYS A 247 -0.25 42.84 13.75
C CYS A 247 -1.77 42.87 13.83
N GLY A 248 -2.35 42.87 15.04
CA GLY A 248 -3.80 42.91 15.26
C GLY A 248 -4.55 41.66 14.83
N HIS A 249 -3.86 40.56 14.48
CA HIS A 249 -4.53 39.32 14.06
C HIS A 249 -5.04 38.54 15.28
N VAL A 250 -6.32 38.17 15.24
CA VAL A 250 -7.02 37.46 16.31
C VAL A 250 -7.24 35.99 15.92
N TYR A 251 -7.02 35.08 16.85
CA TYR A 251 -7.21 33.63 16.70
C TYR A 251 -7.93 33.08 17.93
N CYS A 252 -8.69 31.99 17.82
CA CYS A 252 -9.14 31.27 19.00
C CYS A 252 -8.00 30.38 19.51
N HIS A 253 -8.01 30.09 20.82
CA HIS A 253 -6.96 29.33 21.49
C HIS A 253 -6.64 28.00 20.80
N ASP A 254 -7.66 27.15 20.58
CA ASP A 254 -7.50 25.82 19.99
C ASP A 254 -6.80 25.85 18.61
N CYS A 255 -7.13 26.85 17.79
CA CYS A 255 -6.54 27.01 16.45
C CYS A 255 -5.09 27.47 16.49
N LEU A 256 -4.73 28.28 17.49
CA LEU A 256 -3.37 28.77 17.65
C LEU A 256 -2.47 27.70 18.26
N GLU A 257 -2.99 26.92 19.22
CA GLU A 257 -2.30 25.78 19.84
C GLU A 257 -2.01 24.68 18.81
N SER A 258 -3.03 24.28 18.03
CA SER A 258 -2.86 23.32 16.92
C SER A 258 -1.83 23.79 15.88
N TRP A 259 -1.67 25.11 15.69
CA TRP A 259 -0.66 25.66 14.77
C TRP A 259 0.75 25.59 15.37
N TYR A 260 0.88 25.82 16.69
CA TYR A 260 2.17 25.74 17.40
C TYR A 260 2.68 24.32 17.60
N GLU A 261 1.82 23.30 17.66
CA GLU A 261 2.26 21.90 17.70
C GLU A 261 3.04 21.48 16.44
N ILE A 262 2.85 22.18 15.32
CA ILE A 262 3.45 21.86 14.01
C ILE A 262 4.65 22.77 13.69
N LYS A 263 4.86 23.89 14.41
CA LYS A 263 5.84 24.94 14.08
C LYS A 263 6.28 25.74 15.31
N GLU A 264 7.46 26.36 15.24
CA GLU A 264 7.93 27.34 16.24
C GLU A 264 6.99 28.56 16.45
N GLN A 265 7.11 29.23 17.60
CA GLN A 265 6.23 30.32 18.08
C GLN A 265 6.26 31.62 17.21
N GLY A 266 5.10 32.25 16.98
CA GLY A 266 4.93 33.48 16.18
C GLY A 266 3.56 33.63 15.51
N CYS A 267 3.21 34.84 15.04
CA CYS A 267 1.92 35.08 14.36
C CYS A 267 1.86 34.30 13.03
N PRO A 268 0.85 33.42 12.83
CA PRO A 268 0.71 32.63 11.61
C PRO A 268 0.66 33.47 10.32
N CYS A 269 0.00 34.63 10.36
CA CYS A 269 -0.10 35.51 9.19
C CYS A 269 1.22 36.24 8.88
N CYS A 270 1.92 36.76 9.90
CA CYS A 270 3.10 37.62 9.66
C CYS A 270 4.42 36.86 9.49
N ARG A 271 4.52 35.64 10.04
CA ARG A 271 5.76 34.84 9.97
C ARG A 271 5.94 34.15 8.62
N ALA A 272 4.85 33.87 7.92
CA ALA A 272 4.92 33.33 6.56
C ALA A 272 5.71 34.26 5.60
N GLU A 273 5.87 35.55 5.93
CA GLU A 273 5.94 36.59 4.90
C GLU A 273 7.32 37.03 4.35
N ARG A 274 8.50 36.76 4.95
CA ARG A 274 9.68 37.59 4.58
C ARG A 274 11.01 36.96 4.17
N SER A 275 11.42 35.79 4.63
CA SER A 275 12.84 35.38 4.46
C SER A 275 13.17 34.44 3.30
N LYS A 276 12.21 33.77 2.64
CA LYS A 276 12.52 32.63 1.75
C LYS A 276 12.31 32.84 0.23
N LEU A 277 11.71 33.94 -0.21
CA LEU A 277 11.30 34.14 -1.62
C LEU A 277 12.13 35.23 -2.34
N SER A 278 13.43 35.29 -2.08
CA SER A 278 14.30 36.44 -2.40
C SER A 278 14.58 36.75 -3.89
N PRO A 279 13.98 36.09 -4.90
CA PRO A 279 13.99 36.67 -6.24
C PRO A 279 12.60 37.00 -6.82
N ILE A 280 11.52 36.81 -6.07
CA ILE A 280 10.17 36.99 -6.61
C ILE A 280 9.67 38.43 -6.38
N SER A 281 8.94 39.01 -7.35
CA SER A 281 8.42 40.37 -7.22
C SER A 281 7.45 40.48 -6.03
N LYS A 282 7.28 41.69 -5.49
CA LYS A 282 6.36 41.95 -4.38
C LYS A 282 4.94 41.43 -4.68
N TYR A 283 4.45 41.69 -5.90
CA TYR A 283 3.12 41.25 -6.35
C TYR A 283 2.96 39.71 -6.33
N GLU A 284 3.97 38.97 -6.77
CA GLU A 284 3.95 37.51 -6.78
C GLU A 284 4.04 36.93 -5.36
N LYS A 285 4.79 37.58 -4.47
CA LYS A 285 4.80 37.25 -3.03
C LYS A 285 3.41 37.44 -2.43
N ASP A 286 2.75 38.55 -2.73
CA ASP A 286 1.41 38.86 -2.22
C ASP A 286 0.38 37.79 -2.68
N ILE A 287 0.42 37.38 -3.96
CA ILE A 287 -0.43 36.30 -4.48
C ILE A 287 -0.12 34.96 -3.78
N TYR A 288 1.15 34.64 -3.60
CA TYR A 288 1.56 33.41 -2.90
C TYR A 288 1.04 33.39 -1.46
N PHE A 289 1.09 34.52 -0.74
CA PHE A 289 0.55 34.62 0.61
C PHE A 289 -0.96 34.48 0.65
N LEU A 290 -1.68 35.08 -0.30
CA LEU A 290 -3.13 34.91 -0.42
C LEU A 290 -3.51 33.44 -0.64
N ALA A 291 -2.76 32.71 -1.47
CA ALA A 291 -2.96 31.27 -1.65
C ALA A 291 -2.80 30.50 -0.34
N HIS A 292 -1.69 30.69 0.38
CA HIS A 292 -1.42 30.03 1.66
C HIS A 292 -2.43 30.39 2.74
N PHE A 293 -2.88 31.64 2.77
CA PHE A 293 -3.90 32.10 3.69
C PHE A 293 -5.24 31.41 3.44
N CYS A 294 -5.67 31.32 2.19
CA CYS A 294 -6.87 30.57 1.81
C CYS A 294 -6.73 29.07 2.13
N ALA A 295 -5.55 28.48 1.93
CA ALA A 295 -5.23 27.10 2.30
C ALA A 295 -5.40 26.85 3.81
N ALA A 296 -4.81 27.71 4.63
CA ALA A 296 -4.90 27.62 6.09
C ALA A 296 -6.35 27.73 6.56
N LYS A 297 -7.13 28.66 5.98
CA LYS A 297 -8.56 28.79 6.24
C LYS A 297 -9.34 27.54 5.85
N ALA A 298 -9.00 26.91 4.72
CA ALA A 298 -9.64 25.68 4.30
C ALA A 298 -9.35 24.52 5.25
N ASN A 299 -8.11 24.38 5.73
CA ASN A 299 -7.73 23.32 6.66
C ASN A 299 -8.52 23.37 7.97
N ALA A 300 -8.84 24.57 8.43
CA ALA A 300 -9.65 24.81 9.64
C ALA A 300 -11.14 24.48 9.48
N ARG A 301 -11.61 24.15 8.27
CA ARG A 301 -13.00 23.76 8.00
C ARG A 301 -13.18 22.25 8.13
N PRO A 302 -14.37 21.78 8.56
CA PRO A 302 -14.69 20.36 8.56
C PRO A 302 -14.38 19.72 7.20
N LYS A 303 -13.81 18.51 7.23
CA LYS A 303 -13.55 17.75 6.00
C LYS A 303 -14.88 17.57 5.22
N GLY A 304 -14.86 17.87 3.92
CA GLY A 304 -16.02 17.78 3.03
C GLY A 304 -16.97 18.99 2.99
N SER A 305 -16.77 20.02 3.83
CA SER A 305 -17.66 21.20 3.84
C SER A 305 -17.61 21.97 2.51
N ILE A 306 -18.70 22.67 2.16
CA ILE A 306 -18.74 23.52 0.96
C ILE A 306 -17.77 24.69 1.11
N GLU A 307 -17.67 25.30 2.29
CA GLU A 307 -16.75 26.42 2.53
C GLU A 307 -15.29 26.00 2.44
N ARG A 308 -14.94 24.80 2.92
CA ARG A 308 -13.60 24.22 2.76
C ARG A 308 -13.21 24.16 1.29
N ARG A 309 -14.13 23.71 0.45
CA ARG A 309 -13.94 23.59 -1.01
C ARG A 309 -13.75 24.96 -1.65
N MET A 310 -14.65 25.91 -1.39
CA MET A 310 -14.53 27.27 -1.92
C MET A 310 -13.21 27.94 -1.56
N LEU A 311 -12.71 27.75 -0.34
CA LEU A 311 -11.43 28.30 0.10
C LEU A 311 -10.24 27.64 -0.60
N CYS A 312 -10.30 26.33 -0.84
CA CYS A 312 -9.30 25.65 -1.63
C CYS A 312 -9.34 26.09 -3.11
N ASP A 313 -10.52 26.25 -3.71
CA ASP A 313 -10.69 26.80 -5.06
C ASP A 313 -10.06 28.19 -5.19
N GLN A 314 -10.30 29.07 -4.20
CA GLN A 314 -9.67 30.39 -4.15
C GLN A 314 -8.14 30.32 -4.02
N ALA A 315 -7.64 29.42 -3.16
CA ALA A 315 -6.20 29.21 -3.00
C ALA A 315 -5.54 28.75 -4.32
N LEU A 316 -6.22 27.87 -5.06
CA LEU A 316 -5.78 27.37 -6.37
C LEU A 316 -5.83 28.46 -7.44
N ASP A 317 -6.86 29.31 -7.45
CA ASP A 317 -6.93 30.47 -8.36
C ASP A 317 -5.73 31.42 -8.16
N TYR A 318 -5.37 31.71 -6.91
CA TYR A 318 -4.18 32.50 -6.61
C TYR A 318 -2.89 31.81 -7.09
N ILE A 319 -2.71 30.51 -6.82
CA ILE A 319 -1.53 29.78 -7.33
C ILE A 319 -1.48 29.77 -8.85
N THR A 320 -2.61 29.58 -9.52
CA THR A 320 -2.69 29.53 -10.98
C THR A 320 -2.25 30.86 -11.61
N LYS A 321 -2.48 31.99 -10.96
CA LYS A 321 -1.97 33.31 -11.41
C LYS A 321 -0.44 33.42 -11.38
N LEU A 322 0.24 32.57 -10.61
CA LEU A 322 1.71 32.46 -10.58
C LEU A 322 2.22 31.50 -11.66
N ILE A 323 1.40 30.53 -12.08
CA ILE A 323 1.73 29.53 -13.09
C ILE A 323 1.63 30.17 -14.48
N GLY A 324 2.79 30.39 -15.10
CA GLY A 324 2.91 31.08 -16.39
C GLY A 324 3.82 32.31 -16.34
N ARG A 325 4.29 32.70 -15.15
CA ARG A 325 5.33 33.72 -14.99
C ARG A 325 6.73 33.13 -15.03
N GLU A 326 7.70 33.93 -15.45
CA GLU A 326 9.12 33.56 -15.43
C GLU A 326 9.66 33.59 -13.99
N LEU A 327 9.37 32.53 -13.26
CA LEU A 327 9.87 32.29 -11.92
C LEU A 327 11.15 31.45 -11.98
N ASN A 328 12.09 31.69 -11.05
CA ASN A 328 13.25 30.82 -10.88
C ASN A 328 12.82 29.41 -10.40
N ASN A 329 13.70 28.43 -10.59
CA ASN A 329 13.39 27.01 -10.30
C ASN A 329 13.00 26.76 -8.84
N PHE A 330 13.61 27.48 -7.89
CA PHE A 330 13.26 27.37 -6.47
C PHE A 330 11.82 27.83 -6.19
N ALA A 331 11.42 28.99 -6.71
CA ALA A 331 10.07 29.51 -6.59
C ALA A 331 9.03 28.57 -7.26
N LYS A 332 9.37 28.00 -8.42
CA LYS A 332 8.52 27.00 -9.10
C LYS A 332 8.32 25.75 -8.24
N SER A 333 9.38 25.23 -7.61
CA SER A 333 9.30 24.09 -6.70
C SER A 333 8.41 24.39 -5.49
N GLU A 334 8.59 25.55 -4.83
CA GLU A 334 7.78 25.94 -3.67
C GLU A 334 6.30 26.15 -4.01
N ILE A 335 6.00 26.76 -5.16
CA ILE A 335 4.63 26.94 -5.64
C ILE A 335 3.99 25.57 -5.93
N SER A 336 4.73 24.67 -6.56
CA SER A 336 4.25 23.30 -6.86
C SER A 336 3.95 22.53 -5.57
N LEU A 337 4.85 22.60 -4.58
CA LEU A 337 4.63 21.98 -3.27
C LEU A 337 3.42 22.58 -2.54
N SER A 338 3.25 23.90 -2.60
CA SER A 338 2.11 24.59 -1.99
C SER A 338 0.79 24.22 -2.66
N MET A 339 0.81 24.10 -3.99
CA MET A 339 -0.32 23.63 -4.77
C MET A 339 -0.73 22.22 -4.36
N ALA A 340 0.24 21.30 -4.24
CA ALA A 340 -0.01 19.92 -3.80
C ALA A 340 -0.67 19.89 -2.40
N LYS A 341 -0.20 20.72 -1.46
CA LYS A 341 -0.81 20.84 -0.12
C LYS A 341 -2.26 21.34 -0.17
N ILE A 342 -2.53 22.38 -0.96
CA ILE A 342 -3.88 22.94 -1.14
C ILE A 342 -4.81 21.91 -1.78
N LEU A 343 -4.33 21.17 -2.77
CA LEU A 343 -5.10 20.13 -3.44
C LEU A 343 -5.47 18.99 -2.49
N ASN A 344 -4.53 18.56 -1.64
CA ASN A 344 -4.80 17.58 -0.58
C ASN A 344 -5.88 18.08 0.40
N LEU A 345 -5.86 19.37 0.75
CA LEU A 345 -6.89 19.97 1.60
C LEU A 345 -8.29 20.01 0.95
N HIS A 346 -8.37 20.12 -0.38
CA HIS A 346 -9.62 20.30 -1.12
C HIS A 346 -10.52 19.06 -1.12
N GLY A 347 -9.96 17.85 -1.16
CA GLY A 347 -10.74 16.60 -1.14
C GLY A 347 -11.67 16.35 -2.34
N ARG A 348 -11.51 17.06 -3.47
CA ARG A 348 -12.05 16.63 -4.79
C ARG A 348 -11.01 15.75 -5.51
N GLU A 349 -11.46 15.02 -6.54
CA GLU A 349 -10.60 14.38 -7.54
C GLU A 349 -9.49 15.35 -7.95
N MET A 350 -8.30 14.98 -7.49
CA MET A 350 -7.13 15.80 -7.21
C MET A 350 -6.29 16.04 -8.47
N HIS A 351 -6.81 15.69 -9.65
CA HIS A 351 -5.96 15.15 -10.71
C HIS A 351 -5.91 15.93 -11.99
N ARG A 352 -7.03 16.48 -12.47
CA ARG A 352 -7.03 17.32 -13.68
C ARG A 352 -6.15 18.57 -13.54
N THR A 353 -6.15 19.21 -12.37
CA THR A 353 -5.37 20.45 -12.15
C THR A 353 -3.90 20.18 -11.87
N MET A 354 -3.56 19.04 -11.24
CA MET A 354 -2.17 18.65 -10.96
C MET A 354 -1.49 18.10 -12.22
N SER A 355 -2.18 17.25 -13.01
CA SER A 355 -1.70 16.80 -14.33
C SER A 355 -1.46 17.99 -15.27
N LEU A 356 -2.33 19.01 -15.30
CA LEU A 356 -2.13 20.19 -16.15
C LEU A 356 -0.92 21.06 -15.79
N VAL A 357 -0.50 21.06 -14.52
CA VAL A 357 0.62 21.87 -14.03
C VAL A 357 1.94 21.11 -14.12
N LEU A 358 1.94 19.82 -13.82
CA LEU A 358 3.12 18.96 -13.94
C LEU A 358 3.41 18.56 -15.39
N ALA A 359 2.38 18.35 -16.23
CA ALA A 359 2.59 18.01 -17.65
C ALA A 359 3.17 19.14 -18.50
N ARG A 360 3.28 20.36 -17.97
CA ARG A 360 3.90 21.50 -18.66
C ARG A 360 5.38 21.72 -18.31
N SER A 361 5.90 21.04 -17.29
CA SER A 361 7.35 21.00 -17.00
C SER A 361 7.96 19.75 -17.63
N GLU A 362 9.11 19.88 -18.30
CA GLU A 362 9.82 18.78 -18.98
C GLU A 362 9.88 17.48 -18.14
N PHE A 363 9.04 16.50 -18.47
CA PHE A 363 8.83 15.22 -17.77
C PHE A 363 10.12 14.43 -17.48
N SER A 364 11.17 14.63 -18.27
CA SER A 364 12.39 13.82 -18.19
C SER A 364 13.31 14.15 -17.01
N LYS A 365 13.19 15.33 -16.39
CA LYS A 365 14.14 15.83 -15.37
C LYS A 365 13.58 16.01 -13.97
N GLY A 366 12.32 15.63 -13.72
CA GLY A 366 11.69 15.77 -12.41
C GLY A 366 12.41 14.95 -11.33
N SER A 367 12.46 15.50 -10.11
CA SER A 367 12.92 14.78 -8.92
C SER A 367 12.02 13.58 -8.59
N TYR A 368 12.51 12.66 -7.76
CA TYR A 368 11.73 11.49 -7.30
C TYR A 368 10.34 11.88 -6.79
N ASN A 369 10.26 12.86 -5.88
CA ASN A 369 9.00 13.27 -5.26
C ASN A 369 8.01 13.85 -6.29
N GLU A 370 8.48 14.62 -7.26
CA GLU A 370 7.63 15.17 -8.32
C GLU A 370 7.05 14.07 -9.19
N LYS A 371 7.86 13.06 -9.55
CA LYS A 371 7.40 11.91 -10.34
C LYS A 371 6.44 11.01 -9.57
N ILE A 372 6.64 10.79 -8.27
CA ILE A 372 5.68 10.04 -7.44
C ILE A 372 4.34 10.76 -7.39
N VAL A 373 4.33 12.07 -7.12
CA VAL A 373 3.09 12.85 -7.10
C VAL A 373 2.37 12.78 -8.44
N LEU A 374 3.13 12.83 -9.54
CA LEU A 374 2.57 12.71 -10.89
C LEU A 374 2.00 11.31 -11.16
N ALA A 375 2.71 10.25 -10.78
CA ALA A 375 2.24 8.87 -10.95
C ALA A 375 0.96 8.61 -10.15
N GLU A 376 0.91 9.03 -8.88
CA GLU A 376 -0.31 8.96 -8.06
C GLU A 376 -1.44 9.77 -8.68
N THR A 377 -1.11 10.94 -9.26
CA THR A 377 -2.09 11.79 -9.93
C THR A 377 -2.73 11.08 -11.13
N GLU A 378 -1.91 10.50 -12.00
CA GLU A 378 -2.41 9.72 -13.13
C GLU A 378 -3.21 8.50 -12.69
N GLY A 379 -2.75 7.78 -11.67
CA GLY A 379 -3.46 6.60 -11.15
C GLY A 379 -4.87 6.96 -10.69
N HIS A 380 -5.01 8.04 -9.93
CA HIS A 380 -6.32 8.47 -9.51
C HIS A 380 -7.20 9.10 -10.61
N ASN A 381 -6.64 9.59 -11.72
CA ASN A 381 -7.42 9.91 -12.93
C ASN A 381 -7.98 8.66 -13.62
N GLY A 382 -7.58 7.46 -13.19
CA GLY A 382 -7.83 6.21 -13.88
C GLY A 382 -6.87 5.97 -15.06
N ASN A 383 -5.87 6.83 -15.23
CA ASN A 383 -4.82 6.72 -16.25
C ASN A 383 -3.71 5.79 -15.73
N TRP A 384 -4.09 4.54 -15.44
CA TRP A 384 -3.23 3.57 -14.77
C TRP A 384 -2.02 3.16 -15.61
N GLN A 385 -2.10 3.25 -16.94
CA GLN A 385 -0.99 2.95 -17.83
C GLN A 385 0.08 4.05 -17.76
N GLU A 386 -0.34 5.32 -17.79
CA GLU A 386 0.52 6.47 -17.66
C GLU A 386 1.20 6.51 -16.28
N ALA A 387 0.44 6.22 -15.22
CA ALA A 387 0.98 6.06 -13.87
C ALA A 387 2.05 4.97 -13.80
N LEU A 388 1.80 3.81 -14.42
CA LEU A 388 2.75 2.70 -14.50
C LEU A 388 4.02 3.08 -15.25
N ASP A 389 3.90 3.81 -16.37
CA ASP A 389 5.04 4.27 -17.15
C ASP A 389 5.92 5.24 -16.34
N ILE A 390 5.32 6.15 -15.56
CA ILE A 390 6.05 7.05 -14.67
C ILE A 390 6.76 6.27 -13.56
N TYR A 391 6.08 5.31 -12.92
CA TYR A 391 6.69 4.49 -11.89
C TYR A 391 7.86 3.64 -12.41
N ASN A 392 7.73 3.08 -13.63
CA ASN A 392 8.82 2.35 -14.28
C ASN A 392 9.99 3.27 -14.60
N ASP A 393 9.74 4.50 -15.04
CA ASP A 393 10.78 5.49 -15.28
C ASP A 393 11.54 5.88 -13.99
N ILE A 394 10.84 6.01 -12.86
CA ILE A 394 11.47 6.19 -11.53
C ILE A 394 12.41 5.01 -11.20
N ASN A 395 11.92 3.78 -11.42
CA ASN A 395 12.65 2.56 -11.11
C ASN A 395 13.87 2.35 -12.04
N MET A 396 13.70 2.54 -13.36
CA MET A 396 14.75 2.33 -14.36
C MET A 396 15.87 3.37 -14.29
N ASN A 397 15.55 4.62 -13.97
CA ASN A 397 16.56 5.69 -13.83
C ASN A 397 17.20 5.73 -12.44
N ASN A 398 16.96 4.71 -11.59
CA ASN A 398 17.47 4.63 -10.22
C ASN A 398 17.17 5.90 -9.39
N LEU A 399 16.04 6.56 -9.64
CA LEU A 399 15.61 7.72 -8.85
C LEU A 399 15.14 7.28 -7.45
N ALA A 400 14.76 6.02 -7.32
CA ALA A 400 14.46 5.34 -6.08
C ALA A 400 15.73 4.73 -5.43
N ASN A 401 16.74 5.56 -5.22
CA ASN A 401 18.07 5.14 -4.77
C ASN A 401 18.16 4.67 -3.29
N THR A 402 17.03 4.58 -2.59
CA THR A 402 16.97 4.11 -1.21
C THR A 402 15.90 3.03 -1.07
N GLY A 403 16.10 2.08 -0.15
CA GLY A 403 15.13 1.02 0.12
C GLY A 403 13.68 1.52 0.32
N PRO A 404 13.45 2.57 1.13
CA PRO A 404 12.11 3.14 1.31
C PRO A 404 11.47 3.65 0.00
N LYS A 405 12.23 4.38 -0.82
CA LYS A 405 11.74 4.92 -2.10
C LYS A 405 11.46 3.81 -3.11
N GLN A 406 12.33 2.81 -3.17
CA GLN A 406 12.16 1.69 -4.09
C GLN A 406 10.94 0.86 -3.70
N ARG A 407 10.73 0.62 -2.39
CA ARG A 407 9.51 -0.02 -1.89
C ARG A 407 8.24 0.76 -2.26
N GLU A 408 8.20 2.07 -2.02
CA GLU A 408 7.07 2.94 -2.39
C GLU A 408 6.78 2.87 -3.90
N THR A 409 7.83 2.93 -4.73
CA THR A 409 7.74 2.80 -6.19
C THR A 409 7.16 1.45 -6.60
N LEU A 410 7.66 0.34 -6.04
CA LEU A 410 7.17 -1.01 -6.34
C LEU A 410 5.71 -1.21 -5.89
N MET A 411 5.31 -0.62 -4.76
CA MET A 411 3.91 -0.62 -4.34
C MET A 411 3.01 0.11 -5.34
N GLY A 412 3.45 1.27 -5.83
CA GLY A 412 2.78 2.01 -6.90
C GLY A 412 2.62 1.19 -8.18
N ILE A 413 3.68 0.51 -8.62
CA ILE A 413 3.66 -0.41 -9.77
C ILE A 413 2.67 -1.56 -9.55
N SER A 414 2.72 -2.20 -8.37
CA SER A 414 1.82 -3.31 -8.01
C SER A 414 0.36 -2.89 -8.07
N ARG A 415 0.04 -1.69 -7.55
CA ARG A 415 -1.29 -1.08 -7.66
C ARG A 415 -1.70 -0.87 -9.11
N CYS A 416 -0.85 -0.28 -9.94
CA CYS A 416 -1.18 -0.03 -11.34
C CYS A 416 -1.47 -1.33 -12.10
N PHE A 417 -0.68 -2.37 -11.89
CA PHE A 417 -0.94 -3.68 -12.51
C PHE A 417 -2.28 -4.29 -12.07
N TYR A 418 -2.66 -4.15 -10.80
CA TYR A 418 -3.96 -4.63 -10.31
C TYR A 418 -5.12 -3.92 -11.03
N GLU A 419 -5.07 -2.59 -11.12
CA GLU A 419 -6.12 -1.78 -11.75
C GLU A 419 -6.21 -2.01 -13.27
N LEU A 420 -5.09 -2.35 -13.92
CA LEU A 420 -5.03 -2.78 -15.33
C LEU A 420 -5.50 -4.23 -15.55
N GLY A 421 -5.87 -4.96 -14.49
CA GLY A 421 -6.28 -6.38 -14.57
C GLY A 421 -5.13 -7.37 -14.77
N ASN A 422 -3.87 -6.91 -14.69
CA ASN A 422 -2.68 -7.73 -14.80
C ASN A 422 -2.26 -8.28 -13.42
N TYR A 423 -3.10 -9.17 -12.88
CA TYR A 423 -2.96 -9.68 -11.51
C TYR A 423 -1.66 -10.45 -11.26
N VAL A 424 -1.11 -11.14 -12.26
CA VAL A 424 0.15 -11.90 -12.12
C VAL A 424 1.32 -10.95 -11.83
N ASN A 425 1.44 -9.87 -12.61
CA ASN A 425 2.50 -8.88 -12.41
C ASN A 425 2.28 -8.08 -11.13
N ALA A 426 1.02 -7.77 -10.77
CA ALA A 426 0.70 -7.12 -9.51
C ALA A 426 1.19 -7.93 -8.29
N ILE A 427 0.95 -9.25 -8.29
CA ILE A 427 1.43 -10.17 -7.25
C ILE A 427 2.96 -10.20 -7.22
N MET A 428 3.61 -10.35 -8.38
CA MET A 428 5.07 -10.45 -8.47
C MET A 428 5.75 -9.20 -7.91
N VAL A 429 5.34 -8.01 -8.37
CA VAL A 429 5.95 -6.75 -7.92
C VAL A 429 5.58 -6.43 -6.47
N GLY A 430 4.36 -6.77 -6.03
CA GLY A 430 3.96 -6.60 -4.63
C GLY A 430 4.77 -7.48 -3.69
N LEU A 431 5.06 -8.73 -4.07
CA LEU A 431 5.94 -9.62 -3.29
C LEU A 431 7.36 -9.05 -3.21
N ALA A 432 7.90 -8.51 -4.31
CA ALA A 432 9.19 -7.84 -4.30
C ALA A 432 9.25 -6.69 -3.27
N ALA A 433 8.21 -5.86 -3.24
CA ALA A 433 8.10 -4.78 -2.26
C ALA A 433 7.97 -5.31 -0.82
N SER A 434 7.20 -6.40 -0.63
CA SER A 434 7.01 -7.07 0.66
C SER A 434 8.30 -7.70 1.21
N ASP A 435 9.12 -8.29 0.34
CA ASP A 435 10.41 -8.88 0.71
C ASP A 435 11.40 -7.81 1.21
N MET A 436 11.28 -6.56 0.73
CA MET A 436 12.10 -5.44 1.21
C MET A 436 11.73 -5.02 2.63
N ASN A 437 10.43 -4.87 2.92
CA ASN A 437 9.94 -4.56 4.27
C ASN A 437 8.48 -5.00 4.42
N PRO A 438 8.21 -6.16 5.04
CA PRO A 438 6.85 -6.67 5.21
C PRO A 438 6.04 -5.87 6.24
N HIS A 439 6.67 -4.97 6.99
CA HIS A 439 6.00 -4.16 8.00
C HIS A 439 5.40 -2.86 7.47
N PHE A 440 5.65 -2.50 6.21
CA PHE A 440 5.20 -1.25 5.64
C PHE A 440 3.67 -1.22 5.39
N PRO A 441 2.93 -0.19 5.84
CA PRO A 441 1.48 -0.10 5.65
C PRO A 441 1.07 -0.23 4.18
N GLY A 442 0.04 -1.03 3.91
CA GLY A 442 -0.52 -1.29 2.57
C GLY A 442 0.24 -2.30 1.71
N ILE A 443 1.39 -2.81 2.15
CA ILE A 443 2.30 -3.63 1.32
C ILE A 443 1.64 -4.93 0.80
N HIS A 444 0.76 -5.55 1.58
CA HIS A 444 0.09 -6.80 1.19
C HIS A 444 -1.21 -6.58 0.41
N LYS A 445 -1.74 -5.36 0.39
CA LYS A 445 -3.10 -5.04 -0.08
C LYS A 445 -3.32 -5.49 -1.53
N TYR A 446 -2.48 -5.04 -2.45
CA TYR A 446 -2.65 -5.32 -3.89
C TYR A 446 -2.26 -6.75 -4.27
N ILE A 447 -1.41 -7.41 -3.47
CA ILE A 447 -1.12 -8.85 -3.60
C ILE A 447 -2.41 -9.65 -3.30
N ALA A 448 -3.04 -9.39 -2.16
CA ALA A 448 -4.24 -10.11 -1.74
C ALA A 448 -5.43 -9.84 -2.66
N LEU A 449 -5.63 -8.59 -3.08
CA LEU A 449 -6.69 -8.24 -4.03
C LEU A 449 -6.50 -8.92 -5.39
N SER A 450 -5.26 -9.00 -5.89
CA SER A 450 -4.95 -9.69 -7.13
C SER A 450 -5.20 -11.20 -7.05
N GLN A 451 -4.79 -11.84 -5.94
CA GLN A 451 -5.07 -13.26 -5.68
C GLN A 451 -6.59 -13.53 -5.58
N GLU A 452 -7.32 -12.64 -4.92
CA GLU A 452 -8.78 -12.70 -4.83
C GLU A 452 -9.44 -12.60 -6.21
N ALA A 453 -8.98 -11.66 -7.06
CA ALA A 453 -9.48 -11.46 -8.41
C ALA A 453 -9.22 -12.67 -9.33
N GLN A 454 -8.11 -13.38 -9.13
CA GLN A 454 -7.83 -14.66 -9.80
C GLN A 454 -8.67 -15.84 -9.28
N GLY A 455 -9.46 -15.63 -8.23
CA GLY A 455 -10.27 -16.67 -7.59
C GLY A 455 -9.49 -17.58 -6.63
N ASP A 456 -8.22 -17.28 -6.38
CA ASP A 456 -7.37 -17.96 -5.39
C ASP A 456 -7.59 -17.36 -3.99
N LEU A 457 -8.75 -17.69 -3.43
CA LEU A 457 -9.13 -17.26 -2.09
C LEU A 457 -8.20 -17.83 -1.01
N VAL A 458 -7.48 -18.92 -1.27
CA VAL A 458 -6.58 -19.53 -0.28
C VAL A 458 -5.35 -18.65 -0.12
N SER A 459 -4.69 -18.32 -1.22
CA SER A 459 -3.52 -17.43 -1.20
C SER A 459 -3.88 -16.03 -0.71
N ALA A 460 -5.01 -15.46 -1.18
CA ALA A 460 -5.49 -14.16 -0.69
C ALA A 460 -5.67 -14.13 0.83
N THR A 461 -6.27 -15.18 1.40
CA THR A 461 -6.46 -15.31 2.86
C THR A 461 -5.12 -15.41 3.58
N ASN A 462 -4.16 -16.19 3.05
CA ASN A 462 -2.83 -16.34 3.66
C ASN A 462 -2.04 -15.02 3.62
N THR A 463 -2.10 -14.29 2.51
CA THR A 463 -1.48 -12.97 2.35
C THR A 463 -2.05 -11.98 3.36
N MET A 464 -3.38 -11.91 3.52
CA MET A 464 -3.97 -11.04 4.54
C MET A 464 -3.69 -11.50 5.96
N ASN A 465 -3.53 -12.80 6.21
CA ASN A 465 -3.08 -13.29 7.52
C ASN A 465 -1.67 -12.79 7.84
N ARG A 466 -0.75 -12.77 6.86
CA ARG A 466 0.59 -12.18 7.01
C ARG A 466 0.48 -10.67 7.27
N ALA A 467 -0.40 -9.98 6.56
CA ALA A 467 -0.64 -8.56 6.80
C ALA A 467 -1.09 -8.30 8.25
N VAL A 468 -2.01 -9.10 8.83
CA VAL A 468 -2.44 -8.96 10.22
C VAL A 468 -1.27 -9.08 11.21
N LEU A 469 -0.27 -9.91 10.90
CA LEU A 469 0.87 -10.16 11.77
C LEU A 469 1.98 -9.13 11.60
N TYR A 470 2.23 -8.69 10.36
CA TYR A 470 3.43 -7.95 10.02
C TYR A 470 3.18 -6.48 9.69
N GLU A 471 2.07 -6.15 9.04
CA GLU A 471 1.86 -4.81 8.47
C GLU A 471 1.46 -3.81 9.55
N ALA A 472 2.37 -2.89 9.89
CA ALA A 472 2.26 -1.90 10.95
C ALA A 472 1.43 -2.36 12.18
N PRO A 473 1.84 -3.42 12.90
CA PRO A 473 1.09 -3.99 14.02
C PRO A 473 0.97 -3.03 15.23
N TRP A 474 1.65 -1.88 15.16
CA TRP A 474 1.56 -0.80 16.14
C TRP A 474 0.50 0.25 15.80
N ASP A 475 -0.11 0.20 14.63
CA ASP A 475 -1.24 1.06 14.25
C ASP A 475 -2.55 0.27 14.41
N ASP A 476 -3.32 0.63 15.44
CA ASP A 476 -4.60 -0.02 15.76
C ASP A 476 -5.60 0.11 14.61
N ASN A 477 -5.62 1.26 13.90
CA ASN A 477 -6.54 1.47 12.79
C ASN A 477 -6.19 0.55 11.61
N ASN A 478 -4.91 0.50 11.25
CA ASN A 478 -4.41 -0.40 10.22
C ASN A 478 -4.72 -1.86 10.58
N THR A 479 -4.49 -2.25 11.83
CA THR A 479 -4.80 -3.60 12.33
C THR A 479 -6.29 -3.94 12.20
N ILE A 480 -7.20 -3.00 12.53
CA ILE A 480 -8.65 -3.18 12.39
C ILE A 480 -9.04 -3.35 10.91
N GLU A 481 -8.52 -2.51 10.03
CA GLU A 481 -8.84 -2.57 8.59
C GLU A 481 -8.38 -3.88 7.96
N ILE A 482 -7.15 -4.30 8.26
CA ILE A 482 -6.56 -5.54 7.74
C ILE A 482 -7.33 -6.76 8.28
N ARG A 483 -7.67 -6.80 9.57
CA ARG A 483 -8.48 -7.88 10.17
C ARG A 483 -9.85 -8.00 9.52
N LYS A 484 -10.53 -6.88 9.30
CA LYS A 484 -11.82 -6.86 8.61
C LYS A 484 -11.73 -7.51 7.24
N LYS A 485 -10.73 -7.11 6.43
CA LYS A 485 -10.53 -7.68 5.10
C LYS A 485 -10.17 -9.18 5.15
N PHE A 486 -9.39 -9.61 6.14
CA PHE A 486 -9.07 -11.02 6.37
C PHE A 486 -10.33 -11.85 6.69
N GLU A 487 -11.19 -11.36 7.57
CA GLU A 487 -12.46 -12.01 7.93
C GLU A 487 -13.42 -12.11 6.72
N GLU A 488 -13.51 -11.05 5.91
CA GLU A 488 -14.26 -11.06 4.65
C GLU A 488 -13.78 -12.16 3.70
N LEU A 489 -12.46 -12.32 3.51
CA LEU A 489 -11.89 -13.37 2.67
C LEU A 489 -12.16 -14.77 3.25
N GLN A 490 -12.07 -14.95 4.56
CA GLN A 490 -12.45 -16.21 5.21
C GLN A 490 -13.92 -16.56 4.97
N ALA A 491 -14.81 -15.58 5.08
CA ALA A 491 -16.24 -15.78 4.83
C ALA A 491 -16.50 -16.20 3.38
N LYS A 492 -15.83 -15.54 2.41
CA LYS A 492 -15.88 -15.91 0.98
C LYS A 492 -15.33 -17.32 0.73
N LYS A 493 -14.23 -17.70 1.38
CA LYS A 493 -13.66 -19.05 1.29
C LYS A 493 -14.66 -20.09 1.82
N LYS A 494 -15.27 -19.85 2.99
CA LYS A 494 -16.28 -20.74 3.59
C LYS A 494 -17.53 -20.86 2.71
N SER A 495 -18.00 -19.76 2.11
CA SER A 495 -19.18 -19.79 1.23
C SER A 495 -18.91 -20.56 -0.06
N LYS A 496 -17.72 -20.41 -0.67
CA LYS A 496 -17.29 -21.18 -1.85
C LYS A 496 -17.24 -22.69 -1.55
N VAL A 497 -16.68 -23.07 -0.40
CA VAL A 497 -16.65 -24.49 0.05
C VAL A 497 -18.07 -25.03 0.32
N LYS A 498 -18.95 -24.25 0.97
CA LYS A 498 -20.34 -24.66 1.17
C LYS A 498 -21.08 -24.84 -0.17
N LYS A 499 -20.80 -23.99 -1.16
CA LYS A 499 -21.39 -24.10 -2.50
C LYS A 499 -20.89 -25.35 -3.23
N SER A 500 -19.59 -25.63 -3.20
CA SER A 500 -19.04 -26.85 -3.81
C SER A 500 -19.57 -28.12 -3.13
N ILE A 501 -19.66 -28.15 -1.80
CA ILE A 501 -20.27 -29.28 -1.07
C ILE A 501 -21.74 -29.46 -1.44
N LYS A 502 -22.52 -28.38 -1.59
CA LYS A 502 -23.92 -28.50 -2.02
C LYS A 502 -24.03 -29.04 -3.45
N GLU A 503 -23.18 -28.57 -4.37
CA GLU A 503 -23.11 -29.08 -5.74
C GLU A 503 -22.70 -30.55 -5.79
N ASP A 504 -21.75 -30.97 -4.94
CA ASP A 504 -21.32 -32.37 -4.81
C ASP A 504 -22.38 -33.25 -4.12
N SER A 505 -23.07 -32.77 -3.09
CA SER A 505 -24.16 -33.52 -2.43
C SER A 505 -25.36 -33.76 -3.36
N ASN A 506 -25.51 -32.93 -4.40
CA ASN A 506 -26.51 -33.17 -5.44
C ASN A 506 -26.04 -34.23 -6.47
N LYS A 507 -24.75 -34.57 -6.52
CA LYS A 507 -24.23 -35.68 -7.34
C LYS A 507 -24.67 -37.04 -6.80
N ASP A 508 -24.85 -37.17 -5.49
CA ASP A 508 -25.37 -38.41 -4.86
C ASP A 508 -26.85 -38.67 -5.19
N LYS A 509 -27.56 -37.69 -5.76
CA LYS A 509 -28.93 -37.87 -6.28
C LYS A 509 -28.95 -38.60 -7.64
N TYR A 510 -27.85 -38.57 -8.38
CA TYR A 510 -27.79 -39.23 -9.69
C TYR A 510 -27.34 -40.69 -9.54
N VAL A 511 -28.12 -41.61 -10.13
CA VAL A 511 -27.75 -43.03 -10.20
C VAL A 511 -26.43 -43.22 -10.98
N LEU A 512 -26.15 -42.32 -11.93
CA LEU A 512 -24.94 -42.33 -12.74
C LEU A 512 -24.15 -41.03 -12.60
N CYS A 513 -22.84 -41.15 -12.35
CA CYS A 513 -21.94 -40.01 -12.18
C CYS A 513 -21.35 -39.55 -13.52
N LYS A 514 -21.65 -38.33 -13.94
CA LYS A 514 -21.20 -37.78 -15.24
C LYS A 514 -19.68 -37.81 -15.40
N SER A 515 -18.89 -37.41 -14.39
CA SER A 515 -17.42 -37.39 -14.54
C SER A 515 -16.83 -38.80 -14.73
N LYS A 516 -17.42 -39.83 -14.11
CA LYS A 516 -17.04 -41.22 -14.35
C LYS A 516 -17.43 -41.66 -15.76
N LEU A 517 -18.62 -41.29 -16.23
CA LEU A 517 -19.05 -41.57 -17.62
C LEU A 517 -18.16 -40.86 -18.64
N ASP A 518 -17.73 -39.62 -18.39
CA ASP A 518 -16.81 -38.88 -19.26
C ASP A 518 -15.45 -39.58 -19.36
N SER A 519 -14.94 -40.11 -18.24
CA SER A 519 -13.69 -40.89 -18.19
C SER A 519 -13.81 -42.23 -18.94
N LEU A 520 -14.93 -42.94 -18.75
CA LEU A 520 -15.24 -44.19 -19.47
C LEU A 520 -15.44 -43.96 -20.97
N ALA A 521 -16.11 -42.88 -21.33
CA ALA A 521 -16.29 -42.50 -22.73
C ALA A 521 -14.92 -42.30 -23.40
N GLN A 522 -14.05 -41.51 -22.77
CA GLN A 522 -12.70 -41.25 -23.28
C GLN A 522 -11.87 -42.53 -23.42
N SER A 523 -11.87 -43.41 -22.40
CA SER A 523 -11.10 -44.66 -22.44
C SER A 523 -11.57 -45.63 -23.53
N HIS A 524 -12.84 -45.56 -23.94
CA HIS A 524 -13.41 -46.39 -25.01
C HIS A 524 -13.52 -45.66 -26.36
N GLY A 525 -12.91 -44.48 -26.51
CA GLY A 525 -12.87 -43.73 -27.77
C GLY A 525 -14.22 -43.11 -28.18
N TYR A 526 -15.02 -42.72 -27.20
CA TYR A 526 -16.22 -41.92 -27.41
C TYR A 526 -15.94 -40.43 -27.18
N GLU A 527 -16.52 -39.59 -28.03
CA GLU A 527 -16.53 -38.15 -27.88
C GLU A 527 -17.80 -37.70 -27.16
N ALA A 528 -17.67 -36.79 -26.19
CA ALA A 528 -18.81 -36.19 -25.52
C ALA A 528 -19.55 -35.22 -26.46
N ILE A 529 -20.88 -35.29 -26.47
CA ILE A 529 -21.76 -34.35 -27.17
C ILE A 529 -22.27 -33.33 -26.16
N ASP A 530 -22.24 -32.05 -26.50
CA ASP A 530 -22.84 -31.01 -25.66
C ASP A 530 -24.36 -31.22 -25.52
N THR A 531 -24.79 -31.38 -24.27
CA THR A 531 -26.19 -31.55 -23.88
C THR A 531 -26.71 -30.40 -23.02
N SER A 532 -26.01 -29.26 -23.01
CA SER A 532 -26.39 -28.04 -22.26
C SER A 532 -27.82 -27.56 -22.53
N SER A 533 -28.36 -27.81 -23.72
CA SER A 533 -29.74 -27.47 -24.12
C SER A 533 -30.80 -28.49 -23.70
N SER A 534 -30.42 -29.63 -23.12
CA SER A 534 -31.37 -30.65 -22.71
C SER A 534 -32.06 -30.29 -21.39
N THR A 535 -33.38 -30.41 -21.35
CA THR A 535 -34.18 -30.15 -20.14
C THR A 535 -33.97 -31.20 -19.04
N ALA A 536 -33.47 -32.38 -19.38
CA ALA A 536 -33.15 -33.44 -18.43
C ALA A 536 -31.64 -33.60 -18.26
N PRO A 537 -31.13 -33.88 -17.04
CA PRO A 537 -29.72 -34.15 -16.81
C PRO A 537 -29.31 -35.44 -17.53
N MET A 538 -28.73 -35.28 -18.72
CA MET A 538 -28.35 -36.36 -19.62
C MET A 538 -26.93 -36.13 -20.12
N ALA A 539 -26.13 -37.19 -20.14
CA ALA A 539 -24.83 -37.22 -20.81
C ALA A 539 -24.95 -37.98 -22.13
N SER A 540 -24.37 -37.45 -23.21
CA SER A 540 -24.45 -38.04 -24.54
C SER A 540 -23.06 -38.22 -25.13
N TYR A 541 -22.82 -39.36 -25.73
CA TYR A 541 -21.50 -39.74 -26.23
C TYR A 541 -21.62 -40.37 -27.62
N ARG A 542 -20.62 -40.19 -28.47
CA ARG A 542 -20.60 -40.73 -29.84
C ARG A 542 -19.29 -41.41 -30.18
N ARG A 543 -19.37 -42.55 -30.87
CA ARG A 543 -18.24 -43.25 -31.49
C ARG A 543 -18.66 -43.73 -32.87
N GLY A 544 -18.17 -43.06 -33.92
CA GLY A 544 -18.57 -43.31 -35.30
C GLY A 544 -20.09 -43.16 -35.52
N ALA A 545 -20.75 -44.25 -35.93
CA ALA A 545 -22.19 -44.32 -36.16
C ALA A 545 -23.01 -44.70 -34.90
N THR A 546 -22.36 -44.91 -33.75
CA THR A 546 -23.03 -45.24 -32.50
C THR A 546 -23.12 -44.03 -31.59
N ARG A 547 -24.30 -43.82 -31.00
CA ARG A 547 -24.55 -42.80 -29.98
C ARG A 547 -25.10 -43.44 -28.72
N LEU A 548 -24.63 -43.01 -27.57
CA LEU A 548 -25.10 -43.42 -26.24
C LEU A 548 -25.67 -42.18 -25.53
N ASN A 549 -26.86 -42.33 -24.94
CA ASN A 549 -27.48 -41.30 -24.10
C ASN A 549 -27.72 -41.90 -22.71
N PHE A 550 -27.16 -41.29 -21.67
CA PHE A 550 -27.29 -41.68 -20.28
C PHE A 550 -28.11 -40.63 -19.53
N TRP A 551 -29.28 -40.99 -19.02
CA TRP A 551 -30.10 -40.14 -18.17
C TRP A 551 -29.66 -40.32 -16.71
N LEU A 552 -28.97 -39.33 -16.16
CA LEU A 552 -28.21 -39.45 -14.93
C LEU A 552 -29.08 -39.72 -13.69
N THR A 553 -30.30 -39.19 -13.67
CA THR A 553 -31.25 -39.36 -12.56
C THR A 553 -31.88 -40.75 -12.50
N THR A 554 -32.15 -41.37 -13.65
CA THR A 554 -32.92 -42.62 -13.71
C THR A 554 -32.05 -43.84 -13.98
N GLY A 555 -30.77 -43.65 -14.28
CA GLY A 555 -29.92 -44.73 -14.80
C GLY A 555 -30.45 -45.29 -16.13
N THR A 556 -31.28 -44.55 -16.87
CA THR A 556 -31.73 -45.00 -18.19
C THR A 556 -30.63 -44.79 -19.21
N VAL A 557 -30.41 -45.75 -20.08
CA VAL A 557 -29.41 -45.68 -21.16
C VAL A 557 -30.05 -46.05 -22.49
N GLY A 558 -29.90 -45.16 -23.47
CA GLY A 558 -30.33 -45.34 -24.85
C GLY A 558 -29.11 -45.51 -25.76
N SER A 559 -28.99 -46.65 -26.42
CA SER A 559 -27.98 -46.91 -27.45
C SER A 559 -28.62 -46.83 -28.83
N TYR A 560 -28.08 -45.96 -29.69
CA TYR A 560 -28.50 -45.74 -31.06
C TYR A 560 -27.41 -46.27 -31.98
N LEU A 561 -27.71 -47.29 -32.79
CA LEU A 561 -26.71 -47.99 -33.58
C LEU A 561 -27.28 -48.51 -34.90
N CYS A 562 -26.41 -48.68 -35.90
CA CYS A 562 -26.75 -49.31 -37.17
C CYS A 562 -26.52 -50.83 -37.06
N HIS A 563 -27.60 -51.60 -37.00
CA HIS A 563 -27.58 -53.07 -36.98
C HIS A 563 -27.38 -53.62 -38.41
N PRO A 564 -26.53 -54.64 -38.63
CA PRO A 564 -26.14 -55.07 -39.98
C PRO A 564 -27.32 -55.60 -40.79
N LYS A 565 -28.28 -56.27 -40.13
CA LYS A 565 -29.49 -56.83 -40.77
C LYS A 565 -30.73 -55.94 -40.67
N ARG A 566 -30.77 -55.01 -39.72
CA ARG A 566 -32.01 -54.28 -39.34
C ARG A 566 -31.90 -52.77 -39.58
N GLY A 567 -30.77 -52.29 -40.06
CA GLY A 567 -30.51 -50.86 -40.22
C GLY A 567 -30.48 -50.12 -38.88
N LYS A 568 -30.98 -48.89 -38.84
CA LYS A 568 -30.97 -48.05 -37.64
C LYS A 568 -31.86 -48.66 -36.55
N THR A 569 -31.28 -48.94 -35.39
CA THR A 569 -31.97 -49.54 -34.25
C THR A 569 -31.65 -48.80 -32.96
N GLN A 570 -32.53 -48.94 -31.97
CA GLN A 570 -32.39 -48.33 -30.67
C GLN A 570 -32.62 -49.36 -29.56
N LEU A 571 -31.76 -49.34 -28.55
CA LEU A 571 -31.88 -50.19 -27.36
C LEU A 571 -31.98 -49.31 -26.12
N PHE A 572 -33.00 -49.52 -25.30
CA PHE A 572 -33.17 -48.85 -24.02
C PHE A 572 -32.99 -49.82 -22.87
N ARG A 573 -32.26 -49.38 -21.86
CA ARG A 573 -32.03 -50.09 -20.60
C ARG A 573 -32.39 -49.14 -19.47
N ARG A 574 -33.01 -49.64 -18.40
CA ARG A 574 -33.37 -48.86 -17.22
C ARG A 574 -32.57 -49.35 -16.02
N ASP A 575 -32.42 -48.48 -15.02
CA ASP A 575 -31.77 -48.80 -13.75
C ASP A 575 -30.35 -49.38 -13.96
N VAL A 576 -29.62 -48.80 -14.91
CA VAL A 576 -28.24 -49.14 -15.24
C VAL A 576 -27.33 -48.58 -14.15
N THR A 577 -26.49 -49.45 -13.61
CA THR A 577 -25.42 -49.12 -12.65
C THR A 577 -24.17 -48.63 -13.37
N MET A 578 -23.23 -48.02 -12.65
CA MET A 578 -21.96 -47.58 -13.26
C MET A 578 -21.15 -48.73 -13.89
N THR A 579 -21.16 -49.92 -13.29
CA THR A 579 -20.50 -51.11 -13.84
C THR A 579 -21.17 -51.61 -15.12
N GLU A 580 -22.51 -51.58 -15.18
CA GLU A 580 -23.23 -51.91 -16.42
C GLU A 580 -23.02 -50.85 -17.51
N ALA A 581 -22.83 -49.58 -17.13
CA ALA A 581 -22.51 -48.50 -18.06
C ALA A 581 -21.16 -48.71 -18.76
N GLU A 582 -20.15 -49.16 -18.01
CA GLU A 582 -18.83 -49.55 -18.55
C GLU A 582 -18.97 -50.67 -19.58
N SER A 583 -19.70 -51.75 -19.27
CA SER A 583 -19.99 -52.83 -20.23
C SER A 583 -20.71 -52.32 -21.49
N ILE A 584 -21.54 -51.27 -21.39
CA ILE A 584 -22.23 -50.67 -22.53
C ILE A 584 -21.27 -49.81 -23.38
N PHE A 585 -20.29 -49.14 -22.79
CA PHE A 585 -19.25 -48.43 -23.55
C PHE A 585 -18.37 -49.40 -24.34
N GLU A 586 -17.99 -50.52 -23.73
CA GLU A 586 -17.25 -51.58 -24.40
C GLU A 586 -18.07 -52.18 -25.56
N ASN A 587 -19.31 -52.61 -25.28
CA ASN A 587 -20.23 -53.17 -26.26
C ASN A 587 -21.63 -52.54 -26.19
N PRO A 588 -21.95 -51.59 -27.09
CA PRO A 588 -23.25 -50.91 -27.13
C PRO A 588 -24.47 -51.83 -27.37
N ARG A 589 -24.25 -53.09 -27.78
CA ARG A 589 -25.30 -54.10 -27.97
C ARG A 589 -25.48 -55.02 -26.76
N VAL A 590 -24.70 -54.85 -25.70
CA VAL A 590 -24.83 -55.68 -24.50
C VAL A 590 -26.26 -55.57 -23.95
N HIS A 591 -26.84 -56.72 -23.63
CA HIS A 591 -28.14 -56.81 -22.99
C HIS A 591 -27.91 -56.91 -21.48
N THR A 592 -28.50 -56.01 -20.69
CA THR A 592 -28.41 -56.04 -19.22
C THR A 592 -29.51 -56.88 -18.57
N GLY A 593 -30.39 -57.50 -19.37
CA GLY A 593 -31.60 -58.18 -18.87
C GLY A 593 -32.70 -57.25 -18.33
N LYS A 594 -32.39 -55.96 -18.13
CA LYS A 594 -33.31 -54.93 -17.61
C LYS A 594 -33.94 -54.12 -18.74
N GLY A 595 -35.23 -53.83 -18.63
CA GLY A 595 -35.95 -52.91 -19.53
C GLY A 595 -36.52 -53.50 -20.84
N TYR A 596 -36.32 -54.79 -21.10
CA TYR A 596 -36.91 -55.46 -22.26
C TYR A 596 -38.35 -55.92 -21.99
N GLN A 597 -39.28 -55.55 -22.88
CA GLN A 597 -40.62 -56.13 -22.88
C GLN A 597 -40.55 -57.54 -23.47
N ASN A 598 -40.43 -58.54 -22.60
CA ASN A 598 -40.51 -59.93 -23.03
C ASN A 598 -41.90 -60.17 -23.66
N ARG A 599 -41.97 -60.88 -24.78
CA ARG A 599 -43.23 -61.18 -25.49
C ARG A 599 -44.27 -61.83 -24.55
N ASN A 600 -43.80 -62.57 -23.55
CA ASN A 600 -44.63 -63.18 -22.50
C ASN A 600 -45.28 -62.15 -21.53
N GLN A 601 -44.68 -60.97 -21.34
CA GLN A 601 -45.30 -59.89 -20.57
C GLN A 601 -46.45 -59.21 -21.33
N LYS A 602 -46.46 -59.25 -22.67
CA LYS A 602 -47.59 -58.71 -23.46
C LYS A 602 -48.88 -59.51 -23.28
N ASN A 603 -48.81 -60.79 -22.91
CA ASN A 603 -50.00 -61.61 -22.60
C ASN A 603 -50.52 -61.40 -21.17
N LYS A 604 -49.73 -60.78 -20.27
CA LYS A 604 -50.23 -60.22 -19.01
C LYS A 604 -50.67 -58.77 -19.22
N ARG A 605 -51.56 -58.52 -20.19
CA ARG A 605 -52.32 -57.27 -20.17
C ARG A 605 -53.08 -57.25 -18.85
N ARG A 606 -52.68 -56.36 -17.94
CA ARG A 606 -53.48 -56.03 -16.76
C ARG A 606 -54.89 -55.74 -17.27
N CYS A 607 -55.86 -56.51 -16.78
CA CYS A 607 -57.27 -56.13 -16.88
C CYS A 607 -57.37 -54.63 -16.55
N ARG A 608 -58.12 -53.88 -17.34
CA ARG A 608 -58.24 -52.41 -17.23
C ARG A 608 -58.68 -51.95 -15.83
N TYR A 609 -59.16 -52.87 -14.98
CA TYR A 609 -59.67 -52.66 -13.63
C TYR A 609 -58.68 -52.95 -12.47
N GLY A 610 -57.39 -53.14 -12.73
CA GLY A 610 -56.39 -53.27 -11.66
C GLY A 610 -56.38 -54.63 -10.94
N ASN A 611 -55.49 -54.77 -9.94
CA ASN A 611 -55.02 -56.05 -9.38
C ASN A 611 -56.07 -56.90 -8.61
N ASN A 612 -57.36 -56.57 -8.63
CA ASN A 612 -58.41 -57.29 -7.88
C ASN A 612 -59.48 -57.96 -8.76
N CYS A 613 -59.23 -58.17 -10.06
CA CYS A 613 -60.18 -58.86 -10.93
C CYS A 613 -60.12 -60.40 -10.73
N TYR A 614 -60.85 -60.90 -9.72
CA TYR A 614 -61.06 -62.33 -9.43
C TYR A 614 -62.27 -62.94 -10.15
N ARG A 615 -62.64 -62.46 -11.35
CA ARG A 615 -63.77 -63.05 -12.10
C ARG A 615 -63.27 -63.88 -13.27
N SER A 616 -63.56 -65.18 -13.19
CA SER A 616 -63.22 -66.22 -14.16
C SER A 616 -63.99 -66.16 -15.49
N ASN A 617 -64.87 -65.17 -15.72
CA ASN A 617 -65.78 -65.13 -16.88
C ASN A 617 -65.69 -63.83 -17.71
N CYS A 618 -64.49 -63.39 -18.09
CA CYS A 618 -64.36 -62.39 -19.16
C CYS A 618 -64.07 -63.09 -20.48
N TYR A 619 -65.07 -63.77 -21.02
CA TYR A 619 -65.12 -64.11 -22.44
C TYR A 619 -65.80 -62.97 -23.21
N PHE A 620 -65.30 -62.78 -24.43
CA PHE A 620 -65.68 -61.81 -25.44
C PHE A 620 -67.19 -61.57 -25.58
N ASP A 621 -67.57 -60.30 -25.76
CA ASP A 621 -68.58 -59.93 -26.74
C ASP A 621 -68.11 -58.66 -27.48
N HIS A 622 -67.95 -58.84 -28.79
CA HIS A 622 -67.69 -57.92 -29.91
C HIS A 622 -66.49 -56.96 -29.89
#